data_AF-A0A1E3YYU7-F1
#
_entry.id   AF-A0A1E3YYU7-F1
#
_cell.length_a   1.000
_cell.length_b   1.000
_cell.length_c   1.000
_cell.angle_alpha   90.00
_cell.angle_beta   90.00
_cell.angle_gamma   90.00
#
_symmetry.space_group_name_H-M   'P 1'
#
loop_
_entity.id
_entity.type
_entity.pdbx_description
1 polymer ?
#
loop_
_entity_poly.entity_id
_entity_poly.type
_entity_poly.pdbx_seq_one_letter_code
_entity_poly.pdbx_strand_id
1 'polypeptide(L)'
;MDEAIATAARSIDGYLGEESWEDTGKGLVSNVYYWQSLEALQALMQHPAHLKAKAAQAQWLNGYQVVIAQVLRTYGDDKLAGLLPTAGLFVQGTAAH
;
A
#
# COMPACT_ATOMS: atom_id res chain seq x y z
N MET A 1 10.17 13.30 -0.13
CA MET A 1 8.90 13.38 0.62
C MET A 1 8.32 11.99 0.85
N ASP A 2 8.43 11.13 -0.16
CA ASP A 2 7.93 9.76 -0.11
C ASP A 2 8.49 8.94 1.06
N GLU A 3 9.76 9.12 1.41
CA GLU A 3 10.39 8.42 2.54
C GLU A 3 9.74 8.73 3.90
N ALA A 4 9.27 9.97 4.11
CA ALA A 4 8.58 10.34 5.36
C ALA A 4 7.18 9.70 5.46
N ILE A 5 6.49 9.56 4.32
CA ILE A 5 5.19 8.88 4.26
C ILE A 5 5.38 7.38 4.42
N ALA A 6 6.38 6.79 3.77
CA ALA A 6 6.73 5.38 3.90
C ALA A 6 7.11 5.04 5.35
N THR A 7 7.92 5.89 5.99
CA THR A 7 8.28 5.73 7.41
C THR A 7 7.05 5.78 8.31
N ALA A 8 6.17 6.77 8.11
CA ALA A 8 4.92 6.86 8.86
C ALA A 8 4.02 5.63 8.61
N ALA A 9 3.90 5.18 7.36
CA ALA A 9 3.11 4.02 7.00
C ALA A 9 3.59 2.76 7.71
N ARG A 10 4.89 2.48 7.67
CA ARG A 10 5.53 1.32 8.31
C ARG A 10 5.39 1.32 9.84
N SER A 11 5.12 2.47 10.46
CA SER A 11 4.95 2.60 11.91
C SER A 11 3.53 2.35 12.41
N ILE A 12 2.56 2.22 11.50
CA ILE A 12 1.16 2.04 11.87
C ILE A 12 0.84 0.56 12.05
N ASP A 13 0.23 0.23 13.19
CA ASP A 13 -0.28 -1.11 13.46
C ASP A 13 -1.28 -1.54 12.37
N GLY A 14 -1.06 -2.72 11.80
CA GLY A 14 -1.84 -3.22 10.66
C GLY A 14 -1.24 -2.90 9.29
N TYR A 15 -0.04 -2.31 9.22
CA TYR A 15 0.75 -2.28 7.98
C TYR A 15 1.22 -3.69 7.60
N LEU A 16 1.00 -4.08 6.34
CA LEU A 16 1.32 -5.42 5.83
C LEU A 16 2.53 -5.43 4.88
N GLY A 17 2.95 -4.26 4.39
CA GLY A 17 4.02 -4.13 3.41
C GLY A 17 3.68 -3.15 2.30
N GLU A 18 4.60 -3.01 1.35
CA GLU A 18 4.45 -2.11 0.20
C GLU A 18 5.11 -2.70 -1.05
N GLU A 19 4.63 -2.24 -2.19
CA GLU A 19 5.20 -2.50 -3.50
C GLU A 19 5.36 -1.17 -4.23
N SER A 20 6.39 -1.06 -5.06
CA SER A 20 6.63 0.12 -5.91
C SER A 20 6.91 -0.33 -7.33
N TRP A 21 6.31 0.36 -8.30
CA TRP A 21 6.61 0.16 -9.71
C TRP A 21 6.72 1.51 -10.44
N GLU A 22 7.48 1.49 -11.53
CA GLU A 22 7.72 2.66 -12.38
C GLU A 22 7.53 2.29 -13.86
N ASP A 23 6.82 3.15 -14.60
CA ASP A 23 6.82 3.15 -16.07
C ASP A 23 7.66 4.35 -16.53
N THR A 24 8.92 4.06 -16.83
CA THR A 24 9.92 5.05 -17.26
C THR A 24 9.57 5.68 -18.61
N GLY A 25 8.81 4.97 -19.46
CA GLY A 25 8.38 5.48 -20.76
C GLY A 25 7.30 6.57 -20.64
N LYS A 26 6.48 6.51 -19.59
CA LYS A 26 5.44 7.51 -19.30
C LYS A 26 5.77 8.42 -18.12
N GLY A 27 6.88 8.18 -17.41
CA GLY A 27 7.26 8.89 -16.21
C GLY A 27 6.27 8.70 -15.06
N LEU A 28 5.63 7.52 -14.96
CA LEU A 28 4.67 7.20 -13.91
C LEU A 28 5.32 6.39 -12.81
N VAL A 29 5.07 6.77 -11.56
CA VAL A 29 5.48 6.03 -10.37
C VAL A 29 4.23 5.66 -9.59
N SER A 30 4.19 4.43 -9.08
CA SER A 30 3.10 3.95 -8.22
C SER A 30 3.66 3.27 -6.99
N ASN A 31 3.15 3.70 -5.84
CA ASN A 31 3.43 3.07 -4.55
C ASN A 31 2.13 2.50 -4.01
N VAL A 32 2.14 1.21 -3.67
CA VAL A 32 0.98 0.49 -3.12
C VAL A 32 1.33 0.10 -1.70
N TYR A 33 0.50 0.52 -0.74
CA TYR A 33 0.64 0.16 0.67
C TYR A 33 -0.50 -0.78 1.05
N TYR A 34 -0.16 -1.88 1.71
CA TYR A 34 -1.12 -2.89 2.13
C TYR A 34 -1.43 -2.75 3.61
N TRP A 35 -2.72 -2.86 3.93
CA TRP A 35 -3.25 -2.65 5.26
C TRP A 35 -4.15 -3.82 5.65
N GLN A 36 -4.06 -4.25 6.91
CA GLN A 36 -4.91 -5.28 7.47
C GLN A 36 -6.37 -4.83 7.55
N SER A 37 -6.61 -3.53 7.71
CA SER A 37 -7.94 -2.97 7.82
C SER A 37 -8.04 -1.53 7.30
N LEU A 38 -9.28 -1.06 7.10
CA LEU A 38 -9.53 0.32 6.68
C LEU A 38 -9.17 1.31 7.79
N GLU A 39 -9.31 0.92 9.05
CA GLU A 39 -8.96 1.74 10.22
C GLU A 39 -7.45 2.02 10.27
N ALA A 40 -6.61 1.03 9.95
CA ALA A 40 -5.16 1.22 9.85
C ALA A 40 -4.80 2.21 8.73
N LEU A 41 -5.45 2.09 7.56
CA LEU A 41 -5.29 3.07 6.48
C LEU A 41 -5.74 4.48 6.92
N GLN A 42 -6.87 4.58 7.63
CA GLN A 42 -7.36 5.86 8.14
C GLN A 42 -6.37 6.52 9.11
N ALA A 43 -5.65 5.73 9.92
CA ALA A 43 -4.59 6.25 10.79
C ALA A 43 -3.48 6.95 9.97
N LEU A 44 -3.07 6.37 8.83
CA LEU A 44 -2.12 7.03 7.94
C LEU A 44 -2.71 8.31 7.34
N MET A 45 -3.97 8.26 6.90
CA MET A 45 -4.63 9.42 6.28
C MET A 45 -4.66 10.64 7.21
N GLN A 46 -4.77 10.42 8.53
CA GLN A 46 -4.75 11.45 9.56
C GLN A 46 -3.35 11.80 10.08
N HIS A 47 -2.31 11.06 9.65
CA HIS A 47 -0.95 11.32 10.12
C HIS A 47 -0.46 12.71 9.65
N PRO A 48 0.15 13.53 10.54
CA PRO A 48 0.55 14.90 10.19
C PRO A 48 1.45 15.00 8.96
N ALA A 49 2.38 14.05 8.79
CA ALA A 49 3.25 14.01 7.61
C ALA A 49 2.47 13.75 6.31
N HIS A 50 1.45 12.88 6.36
CA HIS A 50 0.60 12.57 5.22
C HIS A 50 -0.30 13.76 4.86
N LEU A 51 -0.89 14.43 5.85
CA LEU A 51 -1.67 15.66 5.64
C LEU A 51 -0.81 16.78 5.02
N LYS A 52 0.41 16.99 5.53
CA LYS A 52 1.34 17.98 5.00
C LYS A 52 1.74 17.67 3.55
N ALA A 53 2.06 16.41 3.28
CA ALA A 53 2.36 15.94 1.93
C ALA A 53 1.17 16.17 0.99
N LYS A 54 -0.04 15.77 1.40
CA LYS A 54 -1.24 15.93 0.60
C LYS A 54 -1.54 17.39 0.29
N ALA A 55 -1.32 18.29 1.24
CA ALA A 55 -1.56 19.72 1.08
C ALA A 55 -0.63 20.37 0.04
N ALA A 56 0.63 19.92 -0.04
CA ALA A 56 1.61 20.51 -0.94
C ALA A 56 1.83 19.69 -2.24
N GLN A 57 1.08 18.60 -2.44
CA GLN A 57 1.19 17.68 -3.59
C GLN A 57 1.32 18.37 -4.97
N ALA A 58 0.56 19.46 -5.17
CA ALA A 58 0.53 20.17 -6.45
C ALA A 58 1.84 20.90 -6.79
N GLN A 59 2.75 21.03 -5.81
CA GLN A 59 4.04 21.68 -5.99
C GLN A 59 5.07 20.77 -6.69
N TRP A 60 4.86 19.45 -6.66
CA TRP A 60 5.83 18.48 -7.19
C TRP A 60 5.21 17.36 -8.04
N LEU A 61 3.87 17.21 -8.06
CA LEU A 61 3.20 16.22 -8.90
C LEU A 61 2.56 16.88 -10.13
N ASN A 62 2.91 16.38 -11.31
CA ASN A 62 2.24 16.72 -12.57
C ASN A 62 0.98 15.84 -12.80
N GLY A 63 0.18 15.67 -11.74
CA GLY A 63 -0.96 14.76 -11.67
C GLY A 63 -0.72 13.55 -10.75
N TYR A 64 -1.77 13.08 -10.09
CA TYR A 64 -1.73 11.87 -9.27
C TYR A 64 -3.13 11.27 -9.09
N GLN A 65 -3.17 9.99 -8.74
CA GLN A 65 -4.39 9.27 -8.39
C GLN A 65 -4.16 8.48 -7.10
N VAL A 66 -5.17 8.41 -6.24
CA VAL A 66 -5.18 7.49 -5.09
C VAL A 66 -6.35 6.53 -5.30
N VAL A 67 -6.07 5.23 -5.20
CA VAL A 67 -7.07 4.17 -5.26
C VAL A 67 -7.06 3.44 -3.93
N ILE A 68 -8.24 3.29 -3.32
CA ILE A 68 -8.43 2.45 -2.14
C ILE A 68 -9.16 1.20 -2.61
N ALA A 69 -8.55 0.03 -2.41
CA ALA A 69 -9.10 -1.24 -2.82
C ALA A 69 -9.10 -2.22 -1.64
N GLN A 70 -10.16 -3.02 -1.55
CA GLN A 70 -10.21 -4.16 -0.64
C GLN A 70 -9.84 -5.41 -1.42
N VAL A 71 -8.80 -6.11 -0.98
CA VAL A 71 -8.49 -7.44 -1.52
C VAL A 71 -9.52 -8.41 -0.94
N LEU A 72 -10.30 -9.04 -1.81
CA LEU A 72 -11.34 -9.98 -1.38
C LEU A 72 -10.81 -11.41 -1.28
N ARG A 73 -9.89 -11.78 -2.18
CA ARG A 73 -9.26 -13.10 -2.28
C ARG A 73 -7.90 -12.98 -2.98
N THR A 74 -6.99 -13.92 -2.72
CA THR A 74 -5.76 -14.14 -3.47
C THR A 74 -5.70 -15.59 -3.96
N TYR A 75 -5.13 -15.80 -5.14
CA TYR A 75 -4.95 -17.13 -5.74
C TYR A 75 -3.51 -17.26 -6.26
N GLY A 76 -2.95 -18.48 -6.27
CA GLY A 76 -1.58 -18.72 -6.74
C GLY A 76 -1.14 -20.16 -6.50
N ASP A 77 0.16 -20.41 -6.63
CA ASP A 77 0.82 -21.70 -6.37
C ASP A 77 1.62 -21.71 -5.04
N ASP A 78 1.30 -20.78 -4.14
CA ASP A 78 1.90 -20.57 -2.81
C ASP A 78 3.42 -20.29 -2.77
N LYS A 79 4.13 -20.30 -3.90
CA LYS A 79 5.59 -20.08 -3.95
C LYS A 79 6.01 -18.66 -3.57
N LEU A 80 5.07 -17.73 -3.52
CA LEU A 80 5.31 -16.32 -3.18
C LEU A 80 4.97 -15.98 -1.73
N ALA A 81 4.57 -16.97 -0.92
CA ALA A 81 4.31 -16.79 0.50
C ALA A 81 5.56 -16.22 1.22
N GLY A 82 5.38 -15.12 1.95
CA GLY A 82 6.48 -14.40 2.61
C GLY A 82 7.36 -13.55 1.68
N LEU A 83 7.14 -13.61 0.36
CA LEU A 83 7.85 -12.77 -0.62
C LEU A 83 7.02 -11.54 -1.03
N LEU A 84 5.69 -11.66 -1.05
CA LEU A 84 4.79 -10.54 -1.31
C LEU A 84 3.96 -10.19 -0.06
N PRO A 85 3.65 -8.90 0.16
CA PRO A 85 2.85 -8.45 1.31
C PRO A 85 1.49 -9.15 1.42
N THR A 86 0.91 -9.55 0.29
CA THR A 86 -0.45 -10.09 0.23
C THR A 86 -0.53 -11.61 0.14
N ALA A 87 0.58 -12.31 -0.12
CA ALA A 87 0.57 -13.74 -0.44
C ALA A 87 0.08 -14.63 0.72
N GLY A 88 0.11 -14.12 1.96
CA GLY A 88 -0.35 -14.84 3.15
C GLY A 88 -1.76 -14.46 3.65
N LEU A 89 -2.43 -13.46 3.04
CA LEU A 89 -3.58 -12.81 3.67
C LEU A 89 -4.82 -13.70 3.87
N PHE A 90 -4.94 -14.75 3.08
CA PHE A 90 -6.09 -15.66 3.10
C PHE A 90 -5.71 -17.10 3.43
N VAL A 91 -4.50 -17.32 3.96
CA VAL A 91 -4.04 -18.64 4.42
C VAL A 91 -4.64 -18.93 5.80
N GLN A 92 -5.96 -19.14 5.85
CA GLN A 92 -6.63 -19.81 6.98
C GLN A 92 -7.61 -20.84 6.44
N GLY A 93 -7.26 -22.11 6.62
CA GLY A 93 -8.15 -23.26 6.46
C GLY A 93 -8.25 -23.79 5.03
N THR A 94 -7.74 -25.00 4.83
CA THR A 94 -8.03 -25.87 3.69
C THR A 94 -9.50 -25.84 3.29
N ALA A 95 -9.83 -25.22 2.16
CA ALA A 95 -10.99 -25.61 1.38
C ALA A 95 -10.43 -26.25 0.11
N ALA A 96 -10.40 -27.59 0.12
CA ALA A 96 -10.20 -28.39 -1.07
C ALA A 96 -11.24 -27.96 -2.12
N HIS A 97 -10.76 -27.68 -3.33
CA HIS A 97 -11.57 -27.69 -4.54
C HIS A 97 -11.39 -29.02 -5.26
#